data_AF-A0A957FTI9-F1
#
_entry.id   AF-A0A957FTI9-F1
#
_cell.length_a   1.000
_cell.length_b   1.000
_cell.length_c   1.000
_cell.angle_alpha   90.00
_cell.angle_beta   90.00
_cell.angle_gamma   90.00
#
_symmetry.space_group_name_H-M   'P 1'
#
loop_
_entity.id
_entity.type
_entity.pdbx_description
1 polymer ?
#
loop_
_entity_poly.entity_id
_entity_poly.type
_entity_poly.pdbx_seq_one_letter_code
_entity_poly.pdbx_strand_id
1 'polypeptide(L)'
;MTTVDDYFPAPEPAGGWRRADPAGLGINPERLANALAYHDEHPTATRANGGALAIIYRGHLVAESYVTGTSAGPRPWNAFTCNDIKSSTKSVFGTAVGLFLEEFAAEVSLESLLVGNSPAGSLIPQIWSQPLTDPRKRQIKLKHALAMTAGHTAPEPWLAPSSRHHLPGYRGAFQLYEYCFGWWKFAGIPDQHQLLFAPGTDFNYSNYGLELVALAMRNISGEEVGPYLYDRVLKPMGLPLELRRNAYQLMPYQDENEWNFGVEPGWGRGGSLGCNAYGADGSASPYGYNSIVG
;
A
#
# COMPACT_ATOMS: atom_id res chain seq x y z
N MET A 1 31.18 -26.40 -15.18
CA MET A 1 30.06 -25.72 -14.49
C MET A 1 30.14 -24.26 -14.87
N THR A 2 29.34 -23.83 -15.85
CA THR A 2 29.22 -22.42 -16.21
C THR A 2 28.54 -21.69 -15.06
N THR A 3 29.20 -20.67 -14.52
CA THR A 3 28.61 -19.70 -13.61
C THR A 3 27.32 -19.20 -14.24
N VAL A 4 26.18 -19.41 -13.58
CA VAL A 4 24.96 -18.70 -13.94
C VAL A 4 25.30 -17.24 -13.70
N ASP A 5 25.39 -16.44 -14.75
CA ASP A 5 25.54 -14.98 -14.61
C ASP A 5 24.39 -14.51 -13.72
N ASP A 6 24.71 -13.97 -12.54
CA ASP A 6 23.76 -13.29 -11.66
C ASP A 6 23.38 -11.96 -12.32
N TYR A 7 22.59 -12.05 -13.39
CA TYR A 7 22.05 -10.90 -14.09
C TYR A 7 20.98 -10.23 -13.24
N PHE A 8 21.21 -8.95 -12.91
CA PHE A 8 20.21 -8.06 -12.36
C PHE A 8 19.80 -7.05 -13.44
N PRO A 9 18.49 -6.80 -13.64
CA PRO A 9 18.04 -5.89 -14.68
C PRO A 9 18.50 -4.46 -14.40
N ALA A 10 18.87 -3.75 -15.46
CA ALA A 10 19.03 -2.31 -15.37
C ALA A 10 17.65 -1.65 -15.19
N PRO A 11 17.58 -0.41 -14.68
CA PRO A 11 16.34 0.37 -14.68
C PRO A 11 15.74 0.46 -16.09
N GLU A 12 14.41 0.65 -16.19
CA GLU A 12 13.72 0.71 -17.49
C GLU A 12 14.35 1.69 -18.50
N PRO A 13 14.73 2.93 -18.13
CA PRO A 13 15.41 3.86 -19.05
C PRO A 13 16.79 3.40 -19.54
N ALA A 14 17.41 2.45 -18.84
CA ALA A 14 18.73 1.89 -19.15
C ALA A 14 18.64 0.52 -19.86
N GLY A 15 17.45 0.16 -20.36
CA GLY A 15 17.23 -1.07 -21.14
C GLY A 15 16.48 -2.19 -20.41
N GLY A 16 16.12 -1.97 -19.14
CA GLY A 16 15.16 -2.83 -18.41
C GLY A 16 15.52 -4.31 -18.36
N TRP A 17 14.49 -5.14 -18.35
CA TRP A 17 14.61 -6.60 -18.35
C TRP A 17 15.05 -7.15 -19.71
N ARG A 18 16.06 -8.02 -19.71
CA ARG A 18 16.42 -8.79 -20.91
C ARG A 18 15.45 -9.94 -21.09
N ARG A 19 15.09 -10.22 -22.35
CA ARG A 19 14.36 -11.44 -22.70
C ARG A 19 15.32 -12.62 -22.88
N ALA A 20 14.89 -13.79 -22.47
CA ALA A 20 15.60 -15.04 -22.71
C ALA A 20 14.65 -16.11 -23.24
N ASP A 21 15.18 -17.02 -24.05
CA ASP A 21 14.46 -18.22 -24.45
C ASP A 21 14.22 -19.11 -23.21
N PRO A 22 12.96 -19.42 -22.87
CA PRO A 22 12.64 -20.27 -21.73
C PRO A 22 13.31 -21.64 -21.80
N ALA A 23 13.37 -22.26 -22.98
CA ALA A 23 13.95 -23.60 -23.14
C ALA A 23 15.46 -23.57 -22.83
N GLY A 24 16.18 -22.55 -23.30
CA GLY A 24 17.58 -22.31 -22.96
C GLY A 24 17.86 -22.12 -21.46
N LEU A 25 16.84 -21.74 -20.67
CA LEU A 25 16.93 -21.63 -19.20
C LEU A 25 16.42 -22.87 -18.46
N GLY A 26 16.06 -23.95 -19.17
CA GLY A 26 15.55 -25.19 -18.58
C GLY A 26 14.06 -25.13 -18.19
N ILE A 27 13.33 -24.12 -18.66
CA ILE A 27 11.87 -24.03 -18.48
C ILE A 27 11.21 -24.89 -19.56
N ASN A 28 10.25 -25.73 -19.17
CA ASN A 28 9.46 -26.52 -20.12
C ASN A 28 8.55 -25.58 -20.94
N PRO A 29 8.73 -25.47 -22.27
CA PRO A 29 7.98 -24.53 -23.10
C PRO A 29 6.48 -24.84 -23.18
N GLU A 30 6.10 -26.11 -23.16
CA GLU A 30 4.70 -26.54 -23.21
C GLU A 30 3.95 -26.14 -21.94
N ARG A 31 4.58 -26.33 -20.76
CA ARG A 31 4.00 -25.88 -19.49
C ARG A 31 3.89 -24.36 -19.41
N LEU A 32 4.87 -23.64 -19.94
CA LEU A 32 4.83 -22.17 -20.01
C LEU A 32 3.70 -21.70 -20.93
N ALA A 33 3.55 -22.31 -22.11
CA ALA A 33 2.46 -22.01 -23.03
C ALA A 33 1.09 -22.29 -22.38
N ASN A 34 0.94 -23.40 -21.65
CA ASN A 34 -0.29 -23.71 -20.93
C ASN A 34 -0.61 -22.69 -19.83
N ALA A 35 0.41 -22.17 -19.12
CA ALA A 35 0.20 -21.13 -18.11
C ALA A 35 -0.23 -19.80 -18.73
N LEU A 36 0.35 -19.43 -19.88
CA LEU A 36 -0.06 -18.24 -20.64
C LEU A 36 -1.49 -18.39 -21.16
N ALA A 37 -1.84 -19.53 -21.75
CA ALA A 37 -3.19 -19.80 -22.23
C ALA A 37 -4.22 -19.76 -21.08
N TYR A 38 -3.89 -20.36 -19.92
CA TYR A 38 -4.75 -20.31 -18.75
C TYR A 38 -5.03 -18.88 -18.28
N HIS A 39 -4.01 -18.02 -18.27
CA HIS A 39 -4.19 -16.59 -17.96
C HIS A 39 -5.00 -15.89 -19.06
N ASP A 40 -4.57 -15.99 -20.32
CA ASP A 40 -5.10 -15.19 -21.43
C ASP A 40 -6.54 -15.54 -21.78
N GLU A 41 -6.91 -16.81 -21.64
CA GLU A 41 -8.22 -17.31 -22.01
C GLU A 41 -9.23 -17.27 -20.86
N HIS A 42 -8.83 -16.85 -19.65
CA HIS A 42 -9.71 -16.85 -18.49
C HIS A 42 -10.95 -15.95 -18.75
N PRO A 43 -12.16 -16.54 -18.83
CA PRO A 43 -13.30 -15.86 -19.45
C PRO A 43 -13.82 -14.68 -18.62
N THR A 44 -13.84 -14.81 -17.30
CA THR A 44 -14.44 -13.82 -16.37
C THR A 44 -13.43 -12.85 -15.77
N ALA A 45 -12.13 -13.09 -15.96
CA ALA A 45 -11.07 -12.23 -15.43
C ALA A 45 -10.38 -11.53 -16.59
N THR A 46 -9.44 -12.22 -17.25
CA THR A 46 -8.58 -11.65 -18.27
C THR A 46 -9.32 -11.26 -19.56
N ARG A 47 -10.15 -12.15 -20.12
CA ARG A 47 -10.89 -11.84 -21.37
C ARG A 47 -11.99 -10.79 -21.17
N ALA A 48 -12.61 -10.76 -20.00
CA ALA A 48 -13.65 -9.79 -19.68
C ALA A 48 -13.05 -8.40 -19.34
N ASN A 49 -12.05 -8.36 -18.46
CA ASN A 49 -11.64 -7.12 -17.79
C ASN A 49 -10.25 -6.64 -18.20
N GLY A 50 -9.53 -7.46 -18.96
CA GLY A 50 -8.13 -7.26 -19.27
C GLY A 50 -7.22 -7.81 -18.19
N GLY A 51 -5.95 -7.99 -18.54
CA GLY A 51 -4.95 -8.52 -17.63
C GLY A 51 -3.56 -8.53 -18.24
N ALA A 52 -2.56 -8.54 -17.37
CA ALA A 52 -1.17 -8.71 -17.71
C ALA A 52 -0.55 -9.85 -16.91
N LEU A 53 0.31 -10.62 -17.56
CA LEU A 53 1.16 -11.60 -16.92
C LEU A 53 2.59 -11.39 -17.39
N ALA A 54 3.51 -11.19 -16.45
CA ALA A 54 4.94 -11.20 -16.69
C ALA A 54 5.58 -12.31 -15.86
N ILE A 55 6.41 -13.15 -16.50
CA ILE A 55 7.13 -14.23 -15.83
C ILE A 55 8.63 -13.97 -15.96
N ILE A 56 9.27 -13.85 -14.81
CA ILE A 56 10.70 -13.57 -14.68
C ILE A 56 11.40 -14.78 -14.09
N TYR A 57 12.51 -15.21 -14.70
CA TYR A 57 13.33 -16.31 -14.20
C TYR A 57 14.81 -16.00 -14.39
N ARG A 58 15.61 -16.13 -13.32
CA ARG A 58 17.06 -15.84 -13.29
C ARG A 58 17.40 -14.48 -13.89
N GLY A 59 16.68 -13.44 -13.48
CA GLY A 59 16.89 -12.09 -13.99
C GLY A 59 16.34 -11.80 -15.38
N HIS A 60 15.75 -12.78 -16.09
CA HIS A 60 15.27 -12.60 -17.46
C HIS A 60 13.74 -12.65 -17.56
N LEU A 61 13.17 -11.81 -18.42
CA LEU A 61 11.76 -11.91 -18.83
C LEU A 61 11.62 -13.09 -19.80
N VAL A 62 10.96 -14.16 -19.35
CA VAL A 62 10.81 -15.41 -20.13
C VAL A 62 9.46 -15.52 -20.81
N ALA A 63 8.44 -14.82 -20.28
CA ALA A 63 7.17 -14.67 -20.94
C ALA A 63 6.47 -13.40 -20.47
N GLU A 64 5.67 -12.84 -21.36
CA GLU A 64 4.84 -11.68 -21.08
C GLU A 64 3.59 -11.71 -21.97
N SER A 65 2.43 -11.43 -21.39
CA SER A 65 1.16 -11.32 -22.11
C SER A 65 0.33 -10.15 -21.60
N TYR A 66 -0.37 -9.51 -22.53
CA TYR A 66 -1.30 -8.41 -22.27
C TYR A 66 -2.59 -8.66 -23.04
N VAL A 67 -3.70 -8.79 -22.33
CA VAL A 67 -5.01 -9.03 -22.92
C VAL A 67 -5.88 -7.82 -22.65
N THR A 68 -6.46 -7.24 -23.70
CA THR A 68 -7.46 -6.18 -23.58
C THR A 68 -8.83 -6.82 -23.38
N GLY A 69 -9.49 -6.48 -22.27
CA GLY A 69 -10.82 -7.01 -21.94
C GLY A 69 -11.93 -6.51 -22.87
N THR A 70 -13.00 -7.29 -22.98
CA THR A 70 -14.17 -6.96 -23.81
C THR A 70 -15.26 -6.17 -23.09
N SER A 71 -15.33 -6.23 -21.76
CA SER A 71 -16.40 -5.62 -20.96
C SER A 71 -15.94 -4.51 -20.03
N ALA A 72 -14.74 -4.58 -19.47
CA ALA A 72 -14.24 -3.60 -18.51
C ALA A 72 -12.73 -3.34 -18.69
N GLY A 73 -12.18 -2.45 -17.85
CA GLY A 73 -10.75 -2.13 -17.81
C GLY A 73 -10.27 -1.16 -18.91
N PRO A 74 -8.99 -0.75 -18.84
CA PRO A 74 -8.31 0.06 -19.84
C PRO A 74 -8.29 -0.61 -21.20
N ARG A 75 -8.41 0.23 -22.24
CA ARG A 75 -8.34 -0.20 -23.63
C ARG A 75 -7.44 0.75 -24.42
N PRO A 76 -6.29 0.29 -24.95
CA PRO A 76 -5.76 -1.08 -24.85
C PRO A 76 -5.10 -1.37 -23.48
N TRP A 77 -5.01 -2.66 -23.15
CA TRP A 77 -4.14 -3.16 -22.09
C TRP A 77 -2.75 -3.44 -22.65
N ASN A 78 -1.71 -2.83 -22.08
CA ASN A 78 -0.32 -2.96 -22.51
C ASN A 78 0.66 -2.73 -21.35
N ALA A 79 1.97 -2.81 -21.61
CA ALA A 79 3.03 -2.65 -20.62
C ALA A 79 3.02 -1.33 -19.84
N PHE A 80 2.43 -0.28 -20.41
CA PHE A 80 2.37 1.06 -19.85
C PHE A 80 1.00 1.39 -19.24
N THR A 81 0.05 0.46 -19.25
CA THR A 81 -1.26 0.64 -18.63
C THR A 81 -1.10 0.82 -17.12
N CYS A 82 -1.54 1.96 -16.60
CA CYS A 82 -1.55 2.24 -15.17
C CYS A 82 -2.74 1.52 -14.50
N ASN A 83 -2.44 0.66 -13.54
CA ASN A 83 -3.42 -0.10 -12.77
C ASN A 83 -3.30 0.22 -11.28
N ASP A 84 -4.43 0.32 -10.57
CA ASP A 84 -4.45 0.40 -9.11
C ASP A 84 -3.98 -0.95 -8.54
N ILE A 85 -2.82 -0.94 -7.87
CA ILE A 85 -2.19 -2.16 -7.35
C ILE A 85 -2.64 -2.50 -5.92
N LYS A 86 -3.47 -1.64 -5.31
CA LYS A 86 -4.07 -1.78 -3.98
C LYS A 86 -3.09 -2.29 -2.92
N SER A 87 -3.37 -3.46 -2.36
CA SER A 87 -2.58 -4.04 -1.28
C SER A 87 -1.15 -4.41 -1.69
N SER A 88 -0.85 -4.52 -2.98
CA SER A 88 0.52 -4.75 -3.47
C SER A 88 1.45 -3.58 -3.14
N THR A 89 0.91 -2.38 -2.91
CA THR A 89 1.65 -1.20 -2.45
C THR A 89 2.43 -1.47 -1.16
N LYS A 90 1.96 -2.40 -0.31
CA LYS A 90 2.64 -2.78 0.94
C LYS A 90 4.04 -3.36 0.74
N SER A 91 4.27 -4.08 -0.36
CA SER A 91 5.60 -4.64 -0.65
C SER A 91 6.60 -3.54 -0.99
N VAL A 92 6.16 -2.53 -1.74
CA VAL A 92 6.97 -1.34 -2.05
C VAL A 92 7.18 -0.49 -0.79
N PHE A 93 6.12 -0.31 0.01
CA PHE A 93 6.19 0.38 1.29
C PHE A 93 7.14 -0.31 2.28
N GLY A 94 7.07 -1.63 2.41
CA GLY A 94 8.00 -2.39 3.26
C GLY A 94 9.46 -2.23 2.84
N THR A 95 9.73 -2.15 1.53
CA THR A 95 11.07 -1.83 1.00
C THR A 95 11.52 -0.43 1.43
N ALA A 96 10.64 0.57 1.30
CA ALA A 96 10.93 1.93 1.75
C ALA A 96 11.16 2.01 3.27
N VAL A 97 10.42 1.24 4.07
CA VAL A 97 10.65 1.15 5.52
C VAL A 97 12.01 0.53 5.82
N GLY A 98 12.46 -0.47 5.05
CA GLY A 98 13.81 -1.02 5.17
C GLY A 98 14.89 0.06 4.99
N LEU A 99 14.80 0.84 3.91
CA LEU A 99 15.71 1.97 3.66
C LEU A 99 15.62 3.05 4.74
N PHE A 100 14.42 3.34 5.22
CA PHE A 100 14.18 4.29 6.30
C PHE A 100 14.83 3.87 7.62
N LEU A 101 14.76 2.58 7.97
CA LEU A 101 15.42 2.05 9.15
C LEU A 101 16.96 2.10 9.03
N GLU A 102 17.50 2.02 7.80
CA GLU A 102 18.93 2.18 7.55
C GLU A 102 19.35 3.66 7.63
N GLU A 103 18.62 4.56 6.96
CA GLU A 103 18.88 6.01 6.93
C GLU A 103 18.78 6.65 8.31
N PHE A 104 17.81 6.22 9.13
CA PHE A 104 17.53 6.76 10.45
C PHE A 104 17.86 5.77 11.59
N ALA A 105 18.82 4.87 11.38
CA ALA A 105 19.18 3.81 12.35
C ALA A 105 19.54 4.31 13.76
N ALA A 106 19.97 5.57 13.89
CA ALA A 106 20.26 6.19 15.19
C ALA A 106 19.00 6.62 15.96
N GLU A 107 17.87 6.80 15.27
CA GLU A 107 16.63 7.35 15.81
C GLU A 107 15.52 6.31 15.91
N VAL A 108 15.51 5.32 15.02
CA VAL A 108 14.42 4.35 14.89
C VAL A 108 14.93 2.95 14.59
N SER A 109 14.22 1.97 15.14
CA SER A 109 14.40 0.55 14.87
C SER A 109 13.04 -0.15 14.83
N LEU A 110 13.04 -1.43 14.47
CA LEU A 110 11.87 -2.31 14.58
C LEU A 110 11.28 -2.38 16.01
N GLU A 111 12.11 -2.15 17.04
CA GLU A 111 11.70 -2.17 18.45
C GLU A 111 11.15 -0.84 18.95
N SER A 112 11.30 0.24 18.18
CA SER A 112 10.82 1.57 18.56
C SER A 112 9.30 1.58 18.73
N LEU A 113 8.85 2.25 19.79
CA LEU A 113 7.43 2.39 20.12
C LEU A 113 6.79 3.42 19.20
N LEU A 114 5.78 3.02 18.44
CA LEU A 114 4.98 3.97 17.68
C LEU A 114 4.29 4.93 18.65
N VAL A 115 3.60 4.42 19.67
CA VAL A 115 2.78 5.23 20.60
C VAL A 115 3.48 5.57 21.92
N GLY A 116 4.23 4.62 22.49
CA GLY A 116 4.95 4.82 23.75
C GLY A 116 4.07 5.06 24.97
N ASN A 117 4.68 5.50 26.08
CA ASN A 117 3.98 5.83 27.34
C ASN A 117 3.75 7.34 27.54
N SER A 118 4.29 8.16 26.65
CA SER A 118 4.20 9.62 26.69
C SER A 118 4.40 10.20 25.29
N PRO A 119 4.03 11.47 25.03
CA PRO A 119 4.33 12.12 23.76
C PRO A 119 5.81 12.07 23.38
N ALA A 120 6.71 12.32 24.33
CA ALA A 120 8.16 12.35 24.08
C ALA A 120 8.76 10.96 23.77
N GLY A 121 8.12 9.88 24.21
CA GLY A 121 8.53 8.50 23.93
C GLY A 121 7.78 7.86 22.76
N SER A 122 7.06 8.65 21.96
CA SER A 122 6.21 8.21 20.86
C SER A 122 6.83 8.65 19.53
N LEU A 123 6.88 7.75 18.54
CA LEU A 123 7.16 8.18 17.16
C LEU A 123 5.98 8.91 16.52
N ILE A 124 4.77 8.75 17.07
CA ILE A 124 3.56 9.47 16.68
C ILE A 124 2.99 10.25 17.86
N PRO A 125 3.64 11.33 18.34
CA PRO A 125 3.20 12.11 19.49
C PRO A 125 1.78 12.66 19.34
N GLN A 126 1.29 12.83 18.11
CA GLN A 126 -0.05 13.32 17.77
C GLN A 126 -1.19 12.51 18.42
N ILE A 127 -1.00 11.20 18.63
CA ILE A 127 -2.01 10.34 19.27
C ILE A 127 -2.33 10.77 20.70
N TRP A 128 -1.42 11.50 21.35
CA TRP A 128 -1.55 11.99 22.72
C TRP A 128 -2.22 13.37 22.83
N SER A 129 -2.64 13.99 21.72
CA SER A 129 -3.42 15.24 21.80
C SER A 129 -4.79 15.04 22.45
N GLN A 130 -5.21 13.78 22.59
CA GLN A 130 -6.42 13.34 23.29
C GLN A 130 -6.11 12.11 24.15
N PRO A 131 -6.99 11.72 25.08
CA PRO A 131 -6.80 10.50 25.86
C PRO A 131 -6.59 9.28 24.95
N LEU A 132 -5.76 8.33 25.36
CA LEU A 132 -5.67 7.07 24.62
C LEU A 132 -6.96 6.29 24.75
N THR A 133 -7.46 5.80 23.62
CA THR A 133 -8.70 5.04 23.54
C THR A 133 -8.58 3.65 24.18
N ASP A 134 -7.36 3.10 24.19
CA ASP A 134 -7.02 1.81 24.78
C ASP A 134 -5.59 1.87 25.34
N PRO A 135 -5.37 1.56 26.64
CA PRO A 135 -4.03 1.55 27.23
C PRO A 135 -3.04 0.63 26.53
N ARG A 136 -3.50 -0.44 25.87
CA ARG A 136 -2.64 -1.38 25.13
C ARG A 136 -1.98 -0.74 23.92
N LYS A 137 -2.54 0.35 23.36
CA LYS A 137 -1.93 1.08 22.23
C LYS A 137 -0.52 1.56 22.55
N ARG A 138 -0.20 1.83 23.82
CA ARG A 138 1.15 2.21 24.29
C ARG A 138 2.24 1.20 23.92
N GLN A 139 1.87 -0.06 23.70
CA GLN A 139 2.78 -1.16 23.40
C GLN A 139 2.98 -1.39 21.89
N ILE A 140 2.30 -0.62 21.04
CA ILE A 140 2.45 -0.75 19.59
C ILE A 140 3.86 -0.31 19.22
N LYS A 141 4.63 -1.24 18.65
CA LYS A 141 5.96 -1.03 18.07
C LYS A 141 5.89 -1.01 16.56
N LEU A 142 6.91 -0.46 15.92
CA LEU A 142 7.03 -0.44 14.47
C LEU A 142 6.91 -1.85 13.87
N LYS A 143 7.60 -2.85 14.43
CA LYS A 143 7.47 -4.25 13.97
C LYS A 143 6.06 -4.82 14.05
N HIS A 144 5.28 -4.43 15.05
CA HIS A 144 3.92 -4.95 15.22
C HIS A 144 3.00 -4.44 14.10
N ALA A 145 3.20 -3.20 13.67
CA ALA A 145 2.49 -2.66 12.52
C ALA A 145 2.89 -3.36 11.22
N LEU A 146 4.18 -3.50 10.95
CA LEU A 146 4.68 -4.15 9.74
C LEU A 146 4.26 -5.63 9.62
N ALA A 147 4.21 -6.34 10.74
CA ALA A 147 3.84 -7.75 10.80
C ALA A 147 2.33 -8.00 10.91
N MET A 148 1.49 -6.94 10.86
CA MET A 148 0.04 -7.05 11.05
C MET A 148 -0.37 -7.66 12.40
N THR A 149 0.40 -7.38 13.45
CA THR A 149 0.17 -7.86 14.82
C THR A 149 -0.10 -6.70 15.78
N ALA A 150 -0.49 -5.53 15.30
CA ALA A 150 -0.73 -4.34 16.13
C ALA A 150 -2.06 -4.38 16.90
N GLY A 151 -2.97 -5.29 16.57
CA GLY A 151 -4.28 -5.43 17.22
C GLY A 151 -5.39 -4.53 16.64
N HIS A 152 -5.12 -3.77 15.58
CA HIS A 152 -6.15 -2.98 14.89
C HIS A 152 -7.20 -3.89 14.23
N THR A 153 -8.46 -3.44 14.20
CA THR A 153 -9.57 -4.25 13.70
C THR A 153 -9.71 -4.19 12.18
N ALA A 154 -10.31 -5.24 11.61
CA ALA A 154 -10.68 -5.41 10.20
C ALA A 154 -12.10 -6.03 10.14
N PRO A 155 -12.83 -5.99 9.00
CA PRO A 155 -12.44 -5.44 7.71
C PRO A 155 -12.39 -3.91 7.72
N GLU A 156 -11.70 -3.35 6.73
CA GLU A 156 -11.65 -1.91 6.54
C GLU A 156 -12.92 -1.42 5.85
N PRO A 157 -13.39 -0.20 6.15
CA PRO A 157 -14.64 0.36 5.66
C PRO A 157 -14.54 0.82 4.20
N TRP A 158 -14.02 -0.01 3.30
CA TRP A 158 -13.81 0.31 1.88
C TRP A 158 -15.08 0.79 1.18
N LEU A 159 -16.22 0.24 1.59
CA LEU A 159 -17.57 0.51 1.10
C LEU A 159 -18.48 0.96 2.25
N ALA A 160 -18.13 2.06 2.94
CA ALA A 160 -18.88 2.54 4.10
C ALA A 160 -19.61 3.86 3.87
N PRO A 161 -20.73 3.89 3.11
CA PRO A 161 -21.59 5.07 2.98
C PRO A 161 -22.41 5.34 4.28
N SER A 162 -21.82 5.06 5.43
CA SER A 162 -22.46 5.20 6.75
C SER A 162 -22.03 6.51 7.42
N SER A 163 -22.87 7.00 8.32
CA SER A 163 -22.60 8.25 9.04
C SER A 163 -21.34 8.14 9.90
N ARG A 164 -20.59 9.25 9.98
CA ARG A 164 -19.39 9.38 10.79
C ARG A 164 -19.74 9.98 12.15
N HIS A 165 -19.16 9.44 13.21
CA HIS A 165 -19.42 9.86 14.58
C HIS A 165 -18.12 9.95 15.36
N HIS A 166 -17.91 11.05 16.08
CA HIS A 166 -16.90 11.08 17.13
C HIS A 166 -17.31 10.15 18.27
N LEU A 167 -16.32 9.54 18.91
CA LEU A 167 -16.57 8.84 20.15
C LEU A 167 -16.65 9.81 21.33
N PRO A 168 -17.39 9.48 22.41
CA PRO A 168 -17.55 10.39 23.54
C PRO A 168 -16.21 10.85 24.12
N GLY A 169 -16.04 12.16 24.24
CA GLY A 169 -14.79 12.77 24.74
C GLY A 169 -13.73 13.03 23.66
N TYR A 170 -13.99 12.64 22.41
CA TYR A 170 -13.08 12.83 21.28
C TYR A 170 -13.61 13.85 20.28
N ARG A 171 -12.68 14.52 19.58
CA ARG A 171 -12.97 15.55 18.57
C ARG A 171 -11.91 15.47 17.45
N GLY A 172 -12.09 16.28 16.41
CA GLY A 172 -11.11 16.43 15.33
C GLY A 172 -11.70 16.15 13.96
N ALA A 173 -10.83 16.09 12.96
CA ALA A 173 -11.20 15.78 11.58
C ALA A 173 -11.66 14.33 11.45
N PHE A 174 -12.56 14.06 10.51
CA PHE A 174 -12.89 12.69 10.13
C PHE A 174 -11.92 12.19 9.08
N GLN A 175 -10.63 12.17 9.44
CA GLN A 175 -9.52 11.77 8.60
C GLN A 175 -8.88 10.47 9.10
N LEU A 176 -8.05 9.85 8.26
CA LEU A 176 -7.54 8.49 8.47
C LEU A 176 -6.72 8.35 9.76
N TYR A 177 -5.90 9.34 10.10
CA TYR A 177 -5.10 9.28 11.33
C TYR A 177 -5.97 9.31 12.58
N GLU A 178 -6.95 10.22 12.64
CA GLU A 178 -7.92 10.30 13.73
C GLU A 178 -8.75 9.01 13.82
N TYR A 179 -9.01 8.35 12.69
CA TYR A 179 -9.65 7.04 12.66
C TYR A 179 -8.74 5.96 13.27
N CYS A 180 -7.48 5.89 12.85
CA CYS A 180 -6.47 4.95 13.40
C CYS A 180 -6.25 5.17 14.91
N PHE A 181 -6.26 6.44 15.34
CA PHE A 181 -6.18 6.79 16.76
C PHE A 181 -7.44 6.36 17.54
N GLY A 182 -8.55 6.10 16.86
CA GLY A 182 -9.82 5.64 17.44
C GLY A 182 -10.69 6.77 17.97
N TRP A 183 -10.54 7.98 17.43
CA TRP A 183 -11.26 9.18 17.88
C TRP A 183 -12.65 9.32 17.24
N TRP A 184 -12.86 8.65 16.11
CA TRP A 184 -14.15 8.61 15.41
C TRP A 184 -14.38 7.25 14.78
N LYS A 185 -15.62 7.01 14.35
CA LYS A 185 -16.05 5.76 13.74
C LYS A 185 -17.14 5.93 12.69
N PHE A 186 -17.34 4.86 11.93
CA PHE A 186 -18.51 4.65 11.07
C PHE A 186 -19.64 3.98 11.85
N ALA A 187 -20.88 4.42 11.62
CA ALA A 187 -22.05 3.79 12.21
C ALA A 187 -22.19 2.33 11.73
N GLY A 188 -22.23 1.38 12.67
CA GLY A 188 -22.45 -0.04 12.37
C GLY A 188 -21.21 -0.79 11.84
N ILE A 189 -20.04 -0.17 11.82
CA ILE A 189 -18.78 -0.79 11.37
C ILE A 189 -17.81 -0.89 12.54
N PRO A 190 -17.01 -1.99 12.66
CA PRO A 190 -15.93 -2.08 13.64
C PRO A 190 -15.00 -0.87 13.59
N ASP A 191 -14.64 -0.35 14.76
CA ASP A 191 -13.84 0.86 14.91
C ASP A 191 -12.51 0.59 15.63
N GLN A 192 -11.61 1.57 15.61
CA GLN A 192 -10.27 1.44 16.19
C GLN A 192 -10.19 1.95 17.63
N HIS A 193 -11.32 2.11 18.34
CA HIS A 193 -11.29 2.60 19.71
C HIS A 193 -10.57 1.61 20.64
N GLN A 194 -10.86 0.32 20.50
CA GLN A 194 -10.19 -0.74 21.23
C GLN A 194 -9.41 -1.66 20.28
N LEU A 195 -8.28 -2.17 20.75
CA LEU A 195 -7.55 -3.21 20.02
C LEU A 195 -8.27 -4.57 20.17
N LEU A 196 -8.28 -5.37 19.10
CA LEU A 196 -8.79 -6.75 19.13
C LEU A 196 -7.97 -7.63 20.09
N PHE A 197 -6.66 -7.44 20.11
CA PHE A 197 -5.71 -8.18 20.92
C PHE A 197 -4.51 -7.29 21.29
N ALA A 198 -3.66 -7.76 22.20
CA ALA A 198 -2.48 -7.01 22.61
C ALA A 198 -1.42 -7.02 21.49
N PRO A 199 -0.68 -5.92 21.26
CA PRO A 199 0.32 -5.88 20.19
C PRO A 199 1.34 -7.03 20.30
N GLY A 200 1.48 -7.80 19.21
CA GLY A 200 2.42 -8.92 19.11
C GLY A 200 1.86 -10.27 19.57
N THR A 201 0.61 -10.36 20.04
CA THR A 201 0.05 -11.64 20.55
C THR A 201 -0.78 -12.42 19.54
N ASP A 202 -1.20 -11.79 18.45
CA ASP A 202 -2.01 -12.41 17.39
C ASP A 202 -1.80 -11.69 16.06
N PHE A 203 -2.41 -12.19 14.98
CA PHE A 203 -2.35 -11.64 13.64
C PHE A 203 -3.74 -11.19 13.17
N ASN A 204 -3.81 -9.96 12.65
CA ASN A 204 -4.97 -9.50 11.90
C ASN A 204 -4.53 -8.51 10.82
N TYR A 205 -4.84 -8.84 9.56
CA TYR A 205 -4.47 -8.03 8.41
C TYR A 205 -5.14 -6.66 8.47
N SER A 206 -4.35 -5.58 8.54
CA SER A 206 -4.85 -4.22 8.74
C SER A 206 -3.91 -3.14 8.23
N ASN A 207 -4.39 -2.21 7.42
CA ASN A 207 -3.59 -1.06 6.96
C ASN A 207 -3.38 -0.02 8.03
N TYR A 208 -4.24 0.07 9.06
CA TYR A 208 -4.16 1.11 10.08
C TYR A 208 -2.82 1.12 10.81
N GLY A 209 -2.25 -0.06 11.07
CA GLY A 209 -0.88 -0.14 11.61
C GLY A 209 0.14 0.53 10.68
N LEU A 210 0.05 0.29 9.38
CA LEU A 210 0.96 0.84 8.38
C LEU A 210 0.76 2.35 8.18
N GLU A 211 -0.47 2.86 8.31
CA GLU A 211 -0.75 4.30 8.33
C GLU A 211 -0.04 5.00 9.49
N LEU A 212 -0.01 4.38 10.68
CA LEU A 212 0.77 4.89 11.81
C LEU A 212 2.28 4.87 11.52
N VAL A 213 2.78 3.86 10.79
CA VAL A 213 4.19 3.81 10.35
C VAL A 213 4.49 4.93 9.37
N ALA A 214 3.62 5.20 8.40
CA ALA A 214 3.80 6.31 7.48
C ALA A 214 3.86 7.66 8.21
N LEU A 215 3.00 7.87 9.21
CA LEU A 215 3.07 9.08 10.04
C LEU A 215 4.37 9.16 10.84
N ALA A 216 4.83 8.06 11.42
CA ALA A 216 6.12 8.00 12.10
C ALA A 216 7.29 8.33 11.16
N MET A 217 7.28 7.78 9.95
CA MET A 217 8.28 8.10 8.91
C MET A 217 8.33 9.59 8.64
N ARG A 218 7.16 10.22 8.41
CA ARG A 218 7.08 11.66 8.17
C ARG A 218 7.53 12.50 9.36
N ASN A 219 7.23 12.08 10.58
CA ASN A 219 7.67 12.80 11.79
C ASN A 219 9.19 12.82 11.92
N ILE A 220 9.87 11.75 11.50
CA ILE A 220 11.33 11.60 11.59
C ILE A 220 12.02 12.23 10.37
N SER A 221 11.58 11.90 9.15
CA SER A 221 12.23 12.37 7.92
C SER A 221 11.84 13.79 7.51
N GLY A 222 10.67 14.28 7.97
CA GLY A 222 10.06 15.51 7.46
C GLY A 222 9.41 15.37 6.08
N GLU A 223 9.45 14.18 5.47
CA GLU A 223 8.94 13.92 4.13
C GLU A 223 7.62 13.12 4.18
N GLU A 224 6.71 13.39 3.24
CA GLU A 224 5.56 12.50 3.01
C GLU A 224 6.03 11.15 2.44
N VAL A 225 5.34 10.07 2.79
CA VAL A 225 5.70 8.69 2.45
C VAL A 225 5.74 8.46 0.95
N GLY A 226 4.86 9.11 0.18
CA GLY A 226 4.80 9.00 -1.27
C GLY A 226 6.10 9.51 -1.92
N PRO A 227 6.43 10.80 -1.75
CA PRO A 227 7.72 11.34 -2.19
C PRO A 227 8.94 10.58 -1.67
N TYR A 228 8.96 10.22 -0.37
CA TYR A 228 10.06 9.48 0.24
C TYR A 228 10.30 8.14 -0.48
N LEU A 229 9.24 7.35 -0.65
CA LEU A 229 9.28 6.05 -1.32
C LEU A 229 9.61 6.21 -2.81
N TYR A 230 9.08 7.23 -3.48
CA TYR A 230 9.42 7.46 -4.88
C TYR A 230 10.91 7.74 -5.03
N ASP A 231 11.45 8.71 -4.28
CA ASP A 231 12.83 9.17 -4.44
C ASP A 231 13.84 8.06 -4.11
N ARG A 232 13.52 7.17 -3.17
CA ARG A 232 14.42 6.12 -2.67
C ARG A 232 14.21 4.74 -3.27
N VAL A 233 13.01 4.42 -3.74
CA VAL A 233 12.66 3.08 -4.28
C VAL A 233 12.32 3.14 -5.76
N LEU A 234 11.31 3.93 -6.14
CA LEU A 234 10.76 3.87 -7.51
C LEU A 234 11.65 4.57 -8.54
N LYS A 235 12.21 5.72 -8.21
CA LYS A 235 13.10 6.48 -9.11
C LYS A 235 14.34 5.68 -9.48
N PRO A 236 15.07 5.03 -8.56
CA PRO A 236 16.18 4.14 -8.93
C PRO A 236 15.77 2.99 -9.85
N MET A 237 14.53 2.50 -9.77
CA MET A 237 14.00 1.48 -10.67
C MET A 237 13.60 2.01 -12.06
N GLY A 238 13.60 3.33 -12.25
CA GLY A 238 13.27 3.97 -13.52
C GLY A 238 11.78 4.27 -13.72
N LEU A 239 11.01 4.31 -12.64
CA LEU A 239 9.57 4.58 -12.69
C LEU A 239 9.28 6.07 -12.95
N PRO A 240 8.16 6.39 -13.63
CA PRO A 240 7.83 7.74 -14.11
C PRO A 240 7.73 8.77 -12.97
N LEU A 241 8.21 9.99 -13.22
CA LEU A 241 8.21 11.11 -12.25
C LEU A 241 6.80 11.50 -11.79
N GLU A 242 5.81 11.18 -12.60
CA GLU A 242 4.39 11.36 -12.34
C GLU A 242 3.95 10.62 -11.07
N LEU A 243 4.54 9.46 -10.74
CA LEU A 243 4.27 8.79 -9.45
C LEU A 243 4.66 9.63 -8.23
N ARG A 244 5.66 10.51 -8.39
CA ARG A 244 6.05 11.48 -7.36
C ARG A 244 5.16 12.71 -7.33
N ARG A 245 4.78 13.22 -8.51
CA ARG A 245 4.10 14.52 -8.70
C ARG A 245 2.59 14.42 -8.55
N ASN A 246 2.02 13.36 -9.09
CA ASN A 246 0.60 13.04 -9.04
C ASN A 246 0.29 12.22 -7.77
N ALA A 247 0.92 12.57 -6.65
CA ALA A 247 0.65 11.91 -5.40
C ALA A 247 -0.74 12.31 -4.87
N TYR A 248 -1.45 11.33 -4.32
CA TYR A 248 -2.69 11.51 -3.59
C TYR A 248 -3.86 12.04 -4.42
N GLN A 249 -3.95 11.60 -5.67
CA GLN A 249 -5.09 11.89 -6.56
C GLN A 249 -6.33 11.12 -6.11
N LEU A 250 -7.52 11.72 -6.23
CA LEU A 250 -8.75 10.99 -5.93
C LEU A 250 -9.00 9.92 -7.00
N MET A 251 -9.18 8.67 -6.56
CA MET A 251 -9.43 7.52 -7.44
C MET A 251 -10.68 6.79 -6.95
N PRO A 252 -11.87 7.36 -7.18
CA PRO A 252 -13.11 6.74 -6.71
C PRO A 252 -13.36 5.42 -7.44
N TYR A 253 -13.80 4.41 -6.69
CA TYR A 253 -14.19 3.12 -7.25
C TYR A 253 -15.22 3.30 -8.36
N GLN A 254 -14.92 2.73 -9.54
CA GLN A 254 -15.81 2.84 -10.70
C GLN A 254 -17.07 1.99 -10.53
N ASP A 255 -16.99 0.93 -9.73
CA ASP A 255 -18.09 0.01 -9.45
C ASP A 255 -17.92 -0.68 -8.07
N GLU A 256 -18.83 -1.61 -7.77
CA GLU A 256 -18.80 -2.44 -6.55
C GLU A 256 -17.67 -3.47 -6.52
N ASN A 257 -17.02 -3.75 -7.66
CA ASN A 257 -15.81 -4.57 -7.72
C ASN A 257 -14.57 -3.79 -7.26
N GLU A 258 -14.76 -2.51 -6.91
CA GLU A 258 -13.74 -1.61 -6.41
C GLU A 258 -12.58 -1.39 -7.40
N TRP A 259 -12.85 -1.45 -8.71
CA TRP A 259 -11.81 -1.26 -9.71
C TRP A 259 -11.53 0.21 -9.98
N ASN A 260 -10.23 0.50 -10.10
CA ASN A 260 -9.71 1.81 -10.45
C ASN A 260 -8.62 1.67 -11.50
N PHE A 261 -8.67 2.53 -12.50
CA PHE A 261 -7.62 2.61 -13.51
C PHE A 261 -7.17 4.05 -13.64
N GLY A 262 -5.85 4.24 -13.73
CA GLY A 262 -5.25 5.54 -13.97
C GLY A 262 -5.06 5.77 -15.46
N VAL A 263 -5.34 7.00 -15.92
CA VAL A 263 -4.88 7.45 -17.25
C VAL A 263 -3.41 7.86 -17.22
N GLU A 264 -2.90 8.21 -16.03
CA GLU A 264 -1.53 8.60 -15.78
C GLU A 264 -1.00 7.89 -14.54
N PRO A 265 0.32 7.68 -14.43
CA PRO A 265 0.93 7.19 -13.20
C PRO A 265 0.69 8.17 -12.06
N GLY A 266 0.37 7.66 -10.89
CA GLY A 266 0.10 8.48 -9.72
C GLY A 266 -0.16 7.65 -8.48
N TRP A 267 -0.27 8.34 -7.36
CA TRP A 267 -0.58 7.72 -6.08
C TRP A 267 -2.06 7.95 -5.77
N GLY A 268 -2.84 6.88 -5.69
CA GLY A 268 -4.28 6.96 -5.61
C GLY A 268 -4.82 7.13 -4.18
N ARG A 269 -5.94 7.85 -4.08
CA ARG A 269 -6.84 7.84 -2.92
C ARG A 269 -8.12 7.11 -3.31
N GLY A 270 -8.11 5.79 -3.13
CA GLY A 270 -9.22 4.88 -3.45
C GLY A 270 -10.45 5.07 -2.56
N GLY A 271 -11.62 4.59 -2.99
CA GLY A 271 -12.84 4.52 -2.14
C GLY A 271 -14.13 4.88 -2.87
N SER A 272 -15.29 4.60 -2.26
CA SER A 272 -16.59 4.97 -2.85
C SER A 272 -16.80 6.49 -2.89
N LEU A 273 -17.70 6.96 -3.77
CA LEU A 273 -18.12 8.37 -3.78
C LEU A 273 -18.63 8.80 -2.39
N GLY A 274 -18.07 9.89 -1.83
CA GLY A 274 -18.37 10.35 -0.47
C GLY A 274 -17.53 9.69 0.65
N CYS A 275 -16.69 8.72 0.29
CA CYS A 275 -15.68 8.08 1.12
C CYS A 275 -14.35 8.09 0.36
N ASN A 276 -13.58 9.18 0.44
CA ASN A 276 -12.20 9.12 -0.07
C ASN A 276 -11.37 8.20 0.84
N ALA A 277 -10.19 7.76 0.36
CA ALA A 277 -9.28 6.80 1.02
C ALA A 277 -9.56 6.57 2.50
N TYR A 278 -10.08 5.37 2.81
CA TYR A 278 -10.37 4.92 4.18
C TYR A 278 -11.50 5.67 4.88
N GLY A 279 -12.38 6.26 4.10
CA GLY A 279 -13.55 6.94 4.62
C GLY A 279 -13.26 8.34 5.16
N ALA A 280 -12.16 8.97 4.78
CA ALA A 280 -11.94 10.36 5.10
C ALA A 280 -13.01 11.26 4.42
N ASP A 281 -13.35 12.38 5.06
CA ASP A 281 -14.39 13.31 4.56
C ASP A 281 -13.81 14.52 3.82
N GLY A 282 -12.48 14.61 3.70
CA GLY A 282 -11.79 15.75 3.11
C GLY A 282 -11.66 16.97 4.03
N SER A 283 -12.14 16.89 5.28
CA SER A 283 -11.89 17.93 6.29
C SER A 283 -10.39 18.08 6.56
N ALA A 284 -9.96 19.30 6.93
CA ALA A 284 -8.56 19.56 7.22
C ALA A 284 -8.14 18.87 8.52
N SER A 285 -7.29 17.84 8.43
CA SER A 285 -6.60 17.28 9.60
C SER A 285 -5.38 18.15 9.94
N PRO A 286 -5.14 18.46 11.24
CA PRO A 286 -3.90 19.12 11.66
C PRO A 286 -2.66 18.27 11.42
N TYR A 287 -2.83 16.97 11.14
CA TYR A 287 -1.73 16.05 10.87
C TYR A 287 -1.43 15.92 9.37
N GLY A 288 -2.23 16.57 8.52
CA GLY A 288 -2.10 16.52 7.07
C GLY A 288 -2.52 15.17 6.48
N TYR A 289 -2.05 14.91 5.26
CA TYR A 289 -2.35 13.69 4.53
C TYR A 289 -1.04 12.98 4.18
N ASN A 290 -0.91 11.70 4.56
CA ASN A 290 0.31 10.94 4.32
C ASN A 290 -0.01 9.43 4.46
N SER A 291 -0.38 8.81 3.35
CA SER A 291 -0.99 7.48 3.37
C SER A 291 -0.22 6.49 2.52
N ILE A 292 -0.23 5.22 2.94
CA ILE A 292 0.44 4.12 2.22
C ILE A 292 -0.40 3.56 1.07
N VAL A 293 -1.56 4.15 0.84
CA VAL A 293 -2.57 3.72 -0.11
C VAL A 293 -2.16 4.22 -1.46
N GLY A 294 -1.99 3.31 -2.40
CA GLY A 294 -1.62 3.59 -3.78
C GLY A 294 -2.38 2.71 -4.72
#